data_AF-A0A2G4R9M6-F1
#
_entry.id   AF-A0A2G4R9M6-F1
#
_cell.length_a   1.000
_cell.length_b   1.000
_cell.length_c   1.000
_cell.angle_alpha   90.00
_cell.angle_beta   90.00
_cell.angle_gamma   90.00
#
_symmetry.space_group_name_H-M   'P 1'
#
loop_
_entity.id
_entity.type
_entity.pdbx_description
1 polymer ?
#
loop_
_entity_poly.entity_id
_entity_poly.type
_entity_poly.pdbx_seq_one_letter_code
_entity_poly.pdbx_strand_id
1 'polypeptide(L)'
;MFFVFIILGFTLKVFCKINIFSLLSYLKEEMLIVLATTSSDAVLPAIMKKLINLGVGSKTVGIVIPAGYSFNLDALSIYIGLSILFLSQAAHVALSWKELLSVIFTALLTSKGAHGVPGMAIVILTATLSTRISHT
;
A
#
# COMPACT_ATOMS: atom_id res chain seq x y z
N MET A 1 1.59 10.79 -5.32
CA MET A 1 0.92 11.48 -6.44
C MET A 1 1.55 11.20 -7.79
N PHE A 2 2.88 11.28 -7.95
CA PHE A 2 3.59 10.90 -9.19
C PHE A 2 3.16 9.52 -9.73
N PHE A 3 3.23 8.48 -8.89
CA PHE A 3 2.86 7.11 -9.28
C PHE A 3 1.42 7.00 -9.79
N VAL A 4 0.46 7.64 -9.11
CA VAL A 4 -0.97 7.56 -9.44
C VAL A 4 -1.29 8.25 -10.77
N PHE A 5 -0.81 9.48 -10.96
CA PHE A 5 -1.19 10.25 -12.15
C PHE A 5 -0.35 9.93 -13.37
N ILE A 6 0.94 9.64 -13.20
CA ILE A 6 1.86 9.42 -14.31
C ILE A 6 1.92 7.94 -14.66
N ILE A 7 2.33 7.08 -13.74
CA ILE A 7 2.55 5.66 -14.05
C ILE A 7 1.21 4.95 -14.27
N LEU A 8 0.29 5.03 -13.31
CA LEU A 8 -1.00 4.36 -13.39
C LEU A 8 -1.90 5.02 -14.45
N GLY A 9 -1.90 6.36 -14.52
CA GLY A 9 -2.65 7.11 -15.53
C GLY A 9 -2.21 6.81 -16.96
N PHE A 10 -0.90 6.74 -17.23
CA PHE A 10 -0.38 6.34 -18.53
C PHE A 10 -0.78 4.91 -18.89
N THR A 11 -0.62 3.97 -17.95
CA THR A 11 -0.97 2.55 -18.16
C THR A 11 -2.45 2.37 -18.50
N LEU A 12 -3.35 3.01 -17.74
CA LEU A 12 -4.79 2.97 -18.03
C LEU A 12 -5.12 3.57 -19.41
N LYS A 13 -4.44 4.65 -19.80
CA LYS A 13 -4.69 5.31 -21.07
C LYS A 13 -4.23 4.45 -22.26
N VAL A 14 -3.07 3.82 -22.14
CA VAL A 14 -2.48 3.00 -23.22
C VAL A 14 -3.19 1.66 -23.39
N PHE A 15 -3.42 0.94 -22.30
CA PHE A 15 -3.93 -0.44 -22.36
C PHE A 15 -5.45 -0.53 -22.28
N CYS A 16 -6.09 0.33 -21.48
CA CYS A 16 -7.54 0.29 -21.27
C CYS A 16 -8.28 1.40 -22.03
N LYS A 17 -7.57 2.37 -22.62
CA LYS A 17 -8.14 3.59 -23.24
C LYS A 17 -9.02 4.41 -22.28
N ILE A 18 -8.84 4.23 -20.98
CA ILE A 18 -9.60 4.92 -19.92
C ILE A 18 -8.78 6.10 -19.39
N ASN A 19 -9.47 7.20 -19.08
CA ASN A 19 -8.87 8.34 -18.39
C ASN A 19 -8.86 8.09 -16.87
N ILE A 20 -7.70 8.27 -16.23
CA ILE A 20 -7.56 8.17 -14.77
C ILE A 20 -8.56 9.06 -14.01
N PHE A 21 -8.81 10.28 -14.48
CA PHE A 21 -9.76 11.20 -13.83
C PHE A 21 -11.20 10.68 -13.90
N SER A 22 -11.56 9.98 -14.98
CA SER A 22 -12.88 9.35 -15.10
C SER A 22 -13.02 8.20 -14.11
N LEU A 23 -11.97 7.40 -13.93
CA LEU A 23 -11.96 6.31 -12.96
C LEU A 23 -12.05 6.85 -11.52
N LEU A 24 -11.27 7.88 -11.20
CA LEU A 24 -11.29 8.52 -9.89
C LEU A 24 -12.66 9.15 -9.59
N SER A 25 -13.29 9.78 -10.58
CA SER A 25 -14.65 10.32 -10.42
C SER A 25 -15.68 9.22 -10.19
N TYR A 26 -15.52 8.06 -10.83
CA TYR A 26 -16.42 6.93 -10.68
C TYR A 26 -16.30 6.24 -9.30
N LEU A 27 -15.09 6.24 -8.73
CA LEU A 27 -14.77 5.67 -7.41
C LEU A 27 -14.76 6.70 -6.27
N LYS A 28 -15.28 7.91 -6.50
CA LYS A 28 -15.18 9.04 -5.56
C LYS A 28 -15.79 8.72 -4.18
N GLU A 29 -16.92 8.03 -4.16
CA GLU A 29 -17.62 7.64 -2.92
C GLU A 29 -16.74 6.72 -2.08
N GLU A 30 -16.16 5.69 -2.70
CA GLU A 30 -15.28 4.75 -2.03
C GLU A 30 -14.02 5.46 -1.51
N MET A 31 -13.44 6.38 -2.29
CA MET A 31 -12.31 7.16 -1.83
C MET A 31 -12.63 8.02 -0.61
N LEU A 32 -13.84 8.60 -0.54
CA LEU A 32 -14.29 9.35 0.63
C LEU A 32 -14.50 8.45 1.84
N ILE A 33 -15.05 7.26 1.66
CA ILE A 33 -15.22 6.29 2.74
C ILE A 33 -13.85 5.85 3.27
N VAL A 34 -12.91 5.47 2.39
CA VAL A 34 -11.55 5.08 2.81
C VAL A 34 -10.85 6.23 3.54
N LEU A 35 -11.05 7.46 3.08
CA LEU A 35 -10.49 8.64 3.76
C LEU A 35 -11.09 8.82 5.16
N ALA A 36 -12.39 8.60 5.32
CA ALA A 36 -13.09 8.76 6.60
C ALA A 36 -12.81 7.61 7.58
N THR A 37 -12.72 6.37 7.09
CA THR A 37 -12.57 5.17 7.93
C THR A 37 -11.12 4.74 8.10
N THR A 38 -10.21 5.26 7.27
CA THR A 38 -8.81 4.78 7.17
C THR A 38 -8.73 3.28 6.89
N SER A 39 -9.80 2.67 6.35
CA SER A 39 -9.88 1.24 6.04
C SER A 39 -10.32 1.03 4.60
N SER A 40 -9.49 0.28 3.89
CA SER A 40 -9.76 -0.15 2.52
C SER A 40 -10.67 -1.39 2.46
N ASP A 41 -10.84 -2.12 3.58
CA ASP A 41 -11.75 -3.28 3.67
C ASP A 41 -13.21 -2.84 3.51
N ALA A 42 -13.53 -1.65 4.03
CA ALA A 42 -14.88 -1.08 4.05
C ALA A 42 -15.47 -0.88 2.65
N VAL A 43 -14.64 -0.75 1.62
CA VAL A 43 -15.08 -0.43 0.24
C VAL A 43 -14.85 -1.56 -0.75
N LEU A 44 -14.17 -2.63 -0.35
CA LEU A 44 -13.81 -3.74 -1.24
C LEU A 44 -15.04 -4.35 -1.97
N PRO A 45 -16.15 -4.67 -1.29
CA PRO A 45 -17.34 -5.20 -1.96
C PRO A 45 -17.98 -4.21 -2.94
N ALA A 46 -17.97 -2.92 -2.59
CA ALA A 46 -18.54 -1.85 -3.41
C ALA A 46 -17.73 -1.67 -4.72
N ILE A 47 -16.40 -1.64 -4.63
CA ILE A 47 -15.50 -1.58 -5.78
C ILE A 47 -15.72 -2.77 -6.71
N MET A 48 -15.79 -4.00 -6.16
CA MET A 48 -16.04 -5.20 -6.97
C MET A 48 -17.35 -5.09 -7.76
N LYS A 49 -18.44 -4.64 -7.12
CA LYS A 49 -19.72 -4.44 -7.79
C LYS A 49 -19.67 -3.36 -8.88
N LYS A 50 -19.02 -2.22 -8.59
CA LYS A 50 -18.83 -1.12 -9.54
C LYS A 50 -18.02 -1.55 -10.78
N LEU A 51 -16.97 -2.36 -10.60
CA LEU A 51 -16.18 -2.88 -11.72
C LEU A 51 -16.96 -3.88 -12.59
N ILE A 52 -17.81 -4.72 -11.99
CA ILE A 52 -18.72 -5.59 -12.76
C ILE A 52 -19.70 -4.75 -13.57
N ASN A 53 -20.26 -3.69 -12.98
CA ASN A 53 -21.17 -2.77 -13.69
C ASN A 53 -20.48 -2.00 -14.83
N LEU A 54 -19.16 -1.78 -14.73
CA LEU A 54 -18.34 -1.23 -15.82
C LEU A 54 -18.05 -2.23 -16.95
N GLY A 55 -18.50 -3.49 -16.82
CA GLY A 55 -18.32 -4.54 -17.83
C GLY A 55 -17.09 -5.42 -17.61
N VAL A 56 -16.39 -5.30 -16.48
CA VAL A 56 -15.30 -6.23 -16.13
C VAL A 56 -15.92 -7.59 -15.76
N GLY A 57 -15.40 -8.67 -16.36
CA GLY A 57 -15.91 -10.02 -16.10
C GLY A 57 -15.87 -10.38 -14.61
N SER A 58 -16.97 -10.93 -14.09
CA SER A 58 -17.11 -11.29 -12.67
C SER A 58 -16.00 -12.23 -12.16
N LYS A 59 -15.54 -13.15 -13.01
CA LYS A 59 -14.38 -14.02 -12.72
C LYS A 59 -13.09 -13.22 -12.54
N THR A 60 -12.84 -12.26 -13.43
CA THR A 60 -11.66 -11.39 -13.36
C THR A 60 -11.72 -10.53 -12.10
N VAL A 61 -12.86 -9.91 -11.81
CA VAL A 61 -13.05 -9.13 -10.58
C VAL A 61 -12.86 -9.99 -9.33
N GLY A 62 -13.45 -11.19 -9.30
CA GLY A 62 -13.43 -12.09 -8.15
C GLY A 62 -12.04 -12.63 -7.78
N ILE A 63 -11.08 -12.60 -8.70
CA ILE A 63 -9.70 -13.05 -8.45
C ILE A 63 -8.76 -11.84 -8.34
N VAL A 64 -8.80 -10.93 -9.30
CA VAL A 64 -7.82 -9.84 -9.43
C VAL A 64 -8.01 -8.80 -8.32
N ILE A 65 -9.24 -8.46 -7.95
CA ILE A 65 -9.48 -7.41 -6.95
C ILE A 65 -9.12 -7.89 -5.54
N PRO A 66 -9.56 -9.08 -5.06
CA PRO A 66 -9.12 -9.59 -3.76
C PRO A 66 -7.62 -9.89 -3.69
N ALA A 67 -7.04 -10.46 -4.75
CA ALA A 67 -5.60 -10.70 -4.79
C ALA A 67 -4.82 -9.37 -4.80
N GLY A 68 -5.23 -8.41 -5.62
CA GLY A 68 -4.63 -7.08 -5.65
C GLY A 68 -4.74 -6.37 -4.30
N TYR A 69 -5.89 -6.47 -3.64
CA TYR A 69 -6.08 -5.94 -2.30
C TYR A 69 -5.02 -6.45 -1.34
N SER A 70 -4.87 -7.77 -1.21
CA SER A 70 -3.94 -8.37 -0.26
C SER A 70 -2.46 -8.23 -0.66
N PHE A 71 -2.15 -8.33 -1.95
CA PHE A 71 -0.77 -8.45 -2.45
C PHE A 71 -0.16 -7.15 -2.99
N ASN A 72 -0.97 -6.14 -3.34
CA ASN A 72 -0.50 -4.86 -3.90
C ASN A 72 -0.38 -3.76 -2.83
N LEU A 73 0.32 -4.06 -1.75
CA LEU A 73 0.60 -3.15 -0.62
C LEU A 73 1.85 -2.27 -0.83
N ASP A 74 2.09 -1.85 -2.07
CA ASP A 74 3.28 -1.06 -2.42
C ASP A 74 3.24 0.33 -1.76
N ALA A 75 2.06 0.93 -1.65
CA ALA A 75 1.87 2.22 -0.96
C ALA A 75 2.23 2.12 0.54
N LEU A 76 1.86 1.01 1.20
CA LEU A 76 2.24 0.75 2.59
C LEU A 76 3.75 0.55 2.72
N SER A 77 4.37 -0.17 1.79
CA SER A 77 5.81 -0.42 1.79
C SER A 77 6.62 0.87 1.65
N ILE A 78 6.20 1.76 0.73
CA ILE A 78 6.80 3.09 0.55
C ILE A 78 6.59 3.95 1.81
N TYR A 79 5.39 3.93 2.39
CA TYR A 79 5.08 4.68 3.61
C TYR A 79 5.95 4.25 4.80
N ILE A 80 6.11 2.94 5.02
CA ILE A 80 6.94 2.40 6.08
C ILE A 80 8.40 2.81 5.86
N GLY A 81 8.93 2.63 4.65
CA GLY A 81 10.32 3.02 4.31
C GLY A 81 10.61 4.50 4.57
N LEU A 82 9.70 5.38 4.14
CA LEU A 82 9.81 6.83 4.40
C LEU A 82 9.69 7.16 5.90
N SER A 83 8.78 6.50 6.62
CA SER A 83 8.57 6.73 8.05
C SER A 83 9.81 6.37 8.87
N ILE A 84 10.50 5.29 8.51
CA ILE A 84 11.74 4.85 9.18
C ILE A 84 12.87 5.85 8.92
N LEU A 85 13.04 6.31 7.68
CA LEU A 85 14.04 7.32 7.35
C LEU A 85 13.79 8.63 8.10
N PHE A 86 12.53 9.07 8.14
CA PHE A 86 12.13 10.27 8.87
C PHE A 86 12.40 10.12 10.38
N LEU A 87 12.03 9.00 10.99
CA LEU A 87 12.23 8.78 12.42
C LEU A 87 13.71 8.66 12.78
N SER A 88 14.51 8.01 11.94
CA SER A 88 15.97 7.92 12.09
C SER A 88 16.62 9.31 12.10
N GLN A 89 16.20 10.19 11.19
CA GLN A 89 16.68 11.57 11.16
C GLN A 89 16.23 12.36 12.39
N ALA A 90 14.96 12.23 12.78
CA ALA A 90 14.39 12.93 13.94
C ALA A 90 15.00 12.47 15.28
N ALA A 91 15.35 11.19 15.41
CA ALA A 91 15.98 10.62 16.59
C ALA A 91 17.51 10.75 16.61
N HIS A 92 18.10 11.39 15.59
CA HIS A 92 19.56 11.45 15.39
C HIS A 92 20.25 10.08 15.39
N VAL A 93 19.54 9.04 14.94
CA VAL A 93 20.07 7.67 14.83
C VAL A 93 20.50 7.45 13.39
N ALA A 94 21.81 7.30 13.15
CA ALA A 94 22.30 6.92 11.84
C ALA A 94 21.93 5.46 11.53
N LEU A 95 21.09 5.24 10.51
CA LEU A 95 20.86 3.93 9.89
C LEU A 95 21.94 3.67 8.84
N SER A 96 22.61 2.53 8.93
CA SER A 96 23.45 2.04 7.85
C SER A 96 22.61 1.55 6.67
N TRP A 97 23.21 1.51 5.48
CA TRP A 97 22.58 0.96 4.28
C TRP A 97 22.10 -0.49 4.46
N LYS A 98 22.80 -1.30 5.28
CA LYS A 98 22.42 -2.68 5.55
C LYS A 98 21.14 -2.78 6.38
N GLU A 99 21.00 -1.92 7.39
CA GLU A 99 19.79 -1.87 8.22
C GLU A 99 18.60 -1.38 7.41
N LEU A 100 18.78 -0.34 6.59
CA LEU A 100 17.72 0.16 5.71
C LEU A 100 17.25 -0.92 4.72
N LEU A 101 18.16 -1.65 4.09
CA LEU A 101 17.84 -2.77 3.20
C LEU A 101 17.13 -3.92 3.93
N SER A 102 17.59 -4.28 5.13
CA SER A 102 16.97 -5.33 5.95
C SER A 102 15.53 -4.96 6.31
N VAL A 103 15.29 -3.70 6.69
CA VAL A 103 13.95 -3.24 7.06
C VAL A 103 13.03 -3.14 5.83
N ILE A 104 13.51 -2.64 4.70
CA ILE A 104 12.73 -2.65 3.45
C ILE A 104 12.42 -4.08 3.01
N PHE A 105 13.37 -5.00 3.10
CA PHE A 105 13.19 -6.39 2.72
C PHE A 105 12.15 -7.11 3.60
N THR A 106 12.26 -6.95 4.92
CA THR A 106 11.28 -7.49 5.87
C THR A 106 9.90 -6.86 5.68
N ALA A 107 9.82 -5.54 5.51
CA ALA A 107 8.56 -4.85 5.21
C ALA A 107 7.92 -5.37 3.91
N LEU A 108 8.69 -5.59 2.84
CA LEU A 108 8.20 -6.13 1.57
C LEU A 108 7.71 -7.57 1.71
N LEU A 109 8.48 -8.44 2.39
CA LEU A 109 8.08 -9.82 2.65
C LEU A 109 6.77 -9.88 3.45
N THR A 110 6.68 -9.07 4.50
CA THR A 110 5.51 -9.05 5.39
C THR A 110 4.30 -8.39 4.74
N SER A 111 4.48 -7.37 3.88
CA SER A 111 3.39 -6.69 3.18
C SER A 111 2.55 -7.63 2.31
N LYS A 112 3.12 -8.72 1.80
CA LYS A 112 2.43 -9.68 0.92
C LYS A 112 1.69 -10.79 1.66
N GLY A 113 1.78 -10.84 3.00
CA GLY A 113 1.16 -11.88 3.83
C GLY A 113 0.44 -11.38 5.10
N ALA A 114 0.58 -10.11 5.46
CA ALA A 114 0.07 -9.54 6.71
C ALA A 114 -1.06 -8.51 6.50
N HIS A 115 -1.86 -8.66 5.45
CA HIS A 115 -3.10 -7.89 5.29
C HIS A 115 -4.01 -8.18 6.49
N GLY A 116 -3.97 -7.33 7.52
CA GLY A 116 -4.75 -7.48 8.75
C GLY A 116 -4.00 -7.44 10.09
N VAL A 117 -2.68 -7.17 10.16
CA VAL A 117 -1.99 -6.99 11.46
C VAL A 117 -1.72 -5.49 11.74
N PRO A 118 -2.62 -4.77 12.45
CA PRO A 118 -2.31 -3.45 12.98
C PRO A 118 -1.09 -3.53 13.93
N GLY A 119 -0.16 -2.59 13.81
CA GLY A 119 1.01 -2.49 14.71
C GLY A 119 2.34 -3.02 14.17
N MET A 120 2.42 -3.47 12.90
CA MET A 120 3.69 -3.95 12.32
C MET A 120 4.81 -2.90 12.30
N ALA A 121 4.46 -1.61 12.19
CA ALA A 121 5.43 -0.53 12.29
C ALA A 121 6.10 -0.48 13.68
N ILE A 122 5.36 -0.80 14.75
CA ILE A 122 5.89 -0.90 16.12
C ILE A 122 6.77 -2.14 16.23
N VAL A 123 6.39 -3.27 15.64
CA VAL A 123 7.22 -4.50 15.65
C VAL A 123 8.56 -4.27 14.95
N ILE A 124 8.57 -3.59 13.80
CA ILE A 124 9.80 -3.25 13.07
C ILE A 124 10.66 -2.26 13.86
N LEU A 125 10.05 -1.24 14.49
CA LEU A 125 10.77 -0.29 15.35
C LEU A 125 11.37 -0.97 16.59
N THR A 126 10.59 -1.81 17.27
CA THR A 126 11.04 -2.59 18.43
C THR A 126 12.14 -3.56 18.03
N ALA A 127 12.01 -4.26 16.88
CA ALA A 127 13.06 -5.14 16.38
C ALA A 127 14.36 -4.37 16.10
N THR A 128 14.27 -3.18 15.48
CA THR A 128 15.43 -2.32 15.17
C THR A 128 16.11 -1.79 16.45
N LEU A 129 15.32 -1.40 17.46
CA LEU A 129 15.82 -0.98 18.77
C LEU A 129 16.44 -2.15 19.55
N SER A 130 15.81 -3.32 19.56
CA SER A 130 16.32 -4.53 20.20
C SER A 130 17.63 -5.01 19.58
N THR A 131 17.80 -4.91 18.25
CA THR A 131 19.11 -5.20 17.63
C THR A 131 20.21 -4.27 18.12
N ARG A 132 19.93 -3.00 18.44
CA ARG A 132 20.93 -2.11 19.04
C ARG A 132 21.23 -2.45 20.50
N ILE A 133 20.24 -2.89 21.27
CA ILE A 133 20.43 -3.24 22.69
C ILE A 133 21.22 -4.56 22.83
N SER A 134 21.10 -5.49 21.88
CA SER A 134 21.89 -6.74 21.89
C SER A 134 23.38 -6.55 21.52
N HIS A 135 23.80 -5.36 21.11
CA HIS A 135 25.20 -5.02 20.80
C HIS A 135 25.88 -4.12 21.85
N THR A 136 25.29 -3.95 23.02
CA THR A 136 25.90 -3.38 24.24
C THR A 136 25.86 -4.40 25.37
#